data_AF-A0A7C7XBK8-F1
#
_entry.id   AF-A0A7C7XBK8-F1
#
_cell.length_a   1.000
_cell.length_b   1.000
_cell.length_c   1.000
_cell.angle_alpha   90.00
_cell.angle_beta   90.00
_cell.angle_gamma   90.00
#
_symmetry.space_group_name_H-M   'P 1'
#
loop_
_entity.id
_entity.type
_entity.pdbx_description
1 polymer ?
#
loop_
_entity_poly.entity_id
_entity_poly.type
_entity_poly.pdbx_seq_one_letter_code
_entity_poly.pdbx_strand_id
1 'polypeptide(L)' 'MIDRRLRILAVPVMALVATVAVATSAAAQSTPWGDPDLQGTWTSSGATPMERPDNLQGRERLTDEEVSSIRARTAARARP' A
#
# COMPACT_ATOMS: atom_id res chain seq x y z
N MET A 1 -5.79 13.92 43.64
CA MET A 1 -6.38 15.13 43.04
C MET A 1 -5.30 15.74 42.15
N ILE A 2 -5.36 15.54 40.83
CA ILE A 2 -4.28 16.00 39.94
C ILE A 2 -4.33 17.53 39.86
N ASP A 3 -3.27 18.19 40.29
CA ASP A 3 -3.22 19.65 40.42
C ASP A 3 -3.47 20.36 39.09
N ARG A 4 -4.29 21.41 39.12
CA ARG A 4 -4.66 22.20 37.93
C ARG A 4 -3.44 22.78 37.21
N ARG A 5 -2.34 23.01 37.93
CA ARG A 5 -1.05 23.44 37.37
C ARG A 5 -0.33 22.34 36.59
N LEU A 6 -0.47 21.08 37.01
CA LEU A 6 0.07 19.92 36.28
C LEU A 6 -0.68 19.71 34.95
N ARG A 7 -1.99 19.97 34.92
CA ARG A 7 -2.81 19.89 33.69
C ARG A 7 -2.48 20.97 32.66
N ILE A 8 -2.22 22.21 33.10
CA ILE A 8 -1.89 23.34 32.20
C ILE A 8 -0.56 23.12 31.47
N LEU A 9 0.40 22.41 32.09
CA LEU A 9 1.69 22.07 31.47
C LEU A 9 1.65 20.75 30.71
N ALA A 10 0.87 19.75 31.17
CA ALA A 10 0.82 18.44 30.53
C ALA A 10 0.16 18.46 29.13
N VAL A 11 -0.88 19.27 28.92
CA VAL A 11 -1.58 19.37 27.63
C VAL A 11 -0.70 19.92 26.50
N PRO A 12 0.01 21.06 26.65
CA PRO A 12 0.89 21.56 25.60
C PRO A 12 2.11 20.65 25.37
N VAL A 13 2.63 20.00 26.42
CA VAL A 13 3.73 19.03 26.27
C VAL A 13 3.28 17.80 25.49
N MET A 14 2.11 17.24 25.77
CA MET A 14 1.55 16.14 24.99
C MET A 14 1.26 16.52 23.54
N ALA A 15 0.77 17.75 23.30
CA ALA A 15 0.56 18.26 21.95
C ALA A 15 1.87 18.38 21.17
N LEU A 16 2.95 18.83 21.82
CA LEU A 16 4.29 18.91 21.23
C LEU A 16 4.90 17.52 20.95
N VAL A 17 4.72 16.57 21.86
CA VAL A 17 5.18 15.19 21.65
C VAL A 17 4.44 14.55 20.48
N ALA A 18 3.13 14.77 20.35
CA ALA A 18 2.34 14.27 19.24
C ALA A 18 2.77 14.86 17.89
N THR A 19 3.07 16.16 17.80
CA THR A 19 3.53 16.78 16.55
C THR A 19 4.91 16.28 16.12
N VAL A 20 5.85 16.12 17.06
CA VAL A 20 7.18 15.55 16.78
C VAL A 20 7.09 14.09 16.33
N ALA A 21 6.22 13.29 16.96
CA ALA A 21 6.01 11.89 16.59
C ALA A 21 5.44 11.74 15.16
N VAL A 22 4.50 12.60 14.74
CA VAL A 22 3.98 12.60 13.37
C VAL A 22 5.07 13.00 12.36
N ALA A 23 5.86 14.03 12.65
CA ALA A 23 6.94 14.49 11.76
C ALA A 23 8.03 13.43 11.55
N THR A 24 8.42 12.68 12.59
CA THR A 24 9.45 11.63 12.45
C THR A 24 8.94 10.41 11.69
N SER A 25 7.63 10.10 11.79
CA SER A 25 7.02 8.99 11.06
C SER A 25 6.95 9.22 9.54
N ALA A 26 6.77 10.48 9.12
CA ALA A 26 6.80 10.87 7.71
C ALA A 26 8.23 10.80 7.13
N ALA A 27 9.24 11.20 7.90
CA ALA A 27 10.64 11.13 7.48
C ALA A 27 11.19 9.70 7.37
N ALA A 28 10.59 8.74 8.09
CA ALA A 28 11.00 7.34 8.05
C ALA A 28 10.69 6.62 6.72
N GLN A 29 9.92 7.25 5.83
CA GLN A 29 9.54 6.71 4.52
C GLN A 29 10.25 7.44 3.37
N SER A 30 11.35 8.14 3.64
CA SER A 30 12.13 8.86 2.63
C SER A 30 13.55 8.33 2.56
N THR A 31 14.10 8.33 1.34
CA THR A 31 15.51 8.02 1.07
C THR A 31 16.43 9.14 1.61
N PRO A 32 17.74 8.89 1.81
CA PRO A 32 18.69 9.92 2.28
C PRO A 32 18.80 11.16 1.40
N TRP A 33 18.33 11.09 0.15
CA TRP A 33 18.32 12.16 -0.84
C TRP A 33 16.94 12.84 -0.97
N GLY A 34 15.96 12.45 -0.14
CA GLY A 34 14.69 13.16 0.06
C GLY A 34 13.47 12.59 -0.65
N ASP A 35 13.65 11.61 -1.54
CA ASP A 35 12.53 11.01 -2.30
C ASP A 35 11.79 9.95 -1.49
N PRO A 36 10.51 9.66 -1.79
CA PRO A 36 9.77 8.55 -1.17
C PRO A 36 10.50 7.22 -1.34
N ASP A 37 10.63 6.47 -0.25
CA ASP A 37 11.24 5.14 -0.25
C ASP A 37 10.21 4.10 -0.73
N LEU A 38 10.39 3.66 -1.98
CA LEU A 38 9.55 2.65 -2.63
C LEU A 38 10.12 1.22 -2.52
N GLN A 39 11.11 1.00 -1.66
CA GLN A 39 11.66 -0.33 -1.40
C GLN A 39 10.63 -1.23 -0.69
N GLY A 40 10.63 -2.52 -1.01
CA GLY A 40 9.70 -3.48 -0.42
C GLY A 40 9.47 -4.69 -1.31
N THR A 41 8.65 -5.63 -0.82
CA THR A 41 8.22 -6.78 -1.63
C THR A 41 6.99 -6.38 -2.44
N TRP A 42 7.15 -6.32 -3.75
CA TRP A 42 6.06 -6.05 -4.69
C TRP A 42 5.49 -7.38 -5.20
N THR A 43 4.22 -7.66 -4.92
CA THR A 43 3.54 -8.86 -5.40
C THR A 43 2.83 -8.57 -6.72
N SER A 44 3.11 -9.36 -7.77
CA SER A 44 2.34 -9.34 -9.02
C SER A 44 1.28 -10.43 -9.00
N SER A 45 0.03 -10.07 -8.67
CA SER A 45 -1.12 -10.99 -8.63
C SER A 45 -2.14 -10.74 -9.74
N GLY A 46 -1.70 -10.10 -10.83
CA GLY A 46 -2.55 -9.77 -11.98
C GLY A 46 -3.02 -11.01 -12.76
N ALA A 47 -4.09 -10.84 -13.54
CA ALA A 47 -4.59 -11.88 -14.45
C ALA A 47 -3.67 -12.13 -15.66
N THR A 48 -2.78 -11.18 -15.96
CA THR A 48 -1.91 -11.20 -17.14
C THR A 48 -0.54 -11.77 -16.78
N PRO A 49 -0.18 -12.96 -17.27
CA PRO A 49 1.16 -13.52 -17.09
C PRO A 49 2.21 -12.67 -17.83
N MET A 50 3.47 -12.78 -17.42
CA MET A 50 4.58 -12.05 -18.06
C MET A 50 4.81 -12.46 -19.52
N GLU A 51 4.60 -13.74 -19.81
CA GLU A 51 4.70 -14.31 -21.16
C GLU A 51 3.33 -14.66 -21.70
N ARG A 52 3.15 -14.57 -23.03
CA ARG A 52 1.90 -14.94 -23.67
C ARG A 52 1.69 -16.46 -23.55
N PRO A 53 0.56 -16.91 -22.99
CA PRO A 53 0.25 -18.34 -22.93
C PRO A 53 0.19 -19.00 -24.31
N ASP A 54 0.67 -20.23 -24.41
CA ASP A 54 0.71 -20.97 -25.68
C ASP A 54 -0.66 -21.14 -26.33
N ASN A 55 -1.69 -21.36 -25.51
CA ASN A 55 -3.08 -21.49 -25.97
C ASN A 55 -3.66 -20.17 -26.53
N LEU A 56 -2.96 -19.04 -26.36
CA LEU A 56 -3.33 -17.74 -26.91
C LEU A 56 -2.39 -17.28 -28.04
N GLN A 57 -1.48 -18.13 -28.52
CA GLN A 57 -0.62 -17.78 -29.66
C GLN A 57 -1.44 -17.50 -30.93
N GLY A 58 -1.02 -16.47 -31.67
CA GLY A 58 -1.71 -16.02 -32.89
C GLY A 58 -3.10 -15.39 -32.67
N ARG A 59 -3.65 -15.41 -31.45
CA ARG A 59 -4.93 -14.77 -31.15
C ARG A 59 -4.72 -13.29 -30.85
N GLU A 60 -5.46 -12.44 -31.56
CA GLU A 60 -5.39 -10.99 -31.38
C GLU A 60 -6.32 -10.46 -30.28
N ARG A 61 -7.49 -11.10 -30.09
CA ARG A 61 -8.51 -10.65 -29.16
C ARG A 61 -9.15 -11.80 -28.39
N LEU A 62 -9.60 -11.46 -27.18
CA LEU A 62 -10.47 -12.26 -26.35
C LEU A 62 -11.89 -11.70 -26.44
N THR A 63 -12.90 -12.55 -26.29
CA THR A 63 -14.28 -12.09 -26.13
C THR A 63 -14.52 -11.61 -24.70
N ASP A 64 -15.62 -10.88 -24.49
CA ASP A 64 -15.99 -10.36 -23.18
C ASP A 64 -16.27 -11.50 -22.18
N GLU A 65 -16.85 -12.61 -22.65
CA GLU A 65 -17.10 -13.81 -21.84
C GLU A 65 -15.79 -14.46 -21.38
N GLU A 66 -14.79 -14.56 -22.28
CA GLU A 66 -13.48 -15.11 -21.95
C GLU A 66 -12.77 -14.25 -20.90
N VAL A 67 -12.83 -12.92 -21.06
CA VAL A 67 -12.27 -11.97 -20.09
C VAL A 67 -12.98 -12.08 -18.74
N SER A 68 -14.30 -12.19 -18.73
CA SER A 68 -15.10 -12.37 -17.51
C SER A 68 -14.68 -13.65 -16.76
N SER A 69 -14.52 -14.77 -17.49
CA SER A 69 -14.03 -16.03 -16.92
C SER A 69 -12.63 -15.93 -16.32
N ILE A 70 -11.70 -15.28 -17.02
CA ILE A 70 -10.32 -15.06 -16.51
C ILE A 70 -10.34 -14.21 -15.23
N ARG A 71 -11.14 -13.14 -15.20
CA ARG A 71 -11.28 -12.29 -14.01
C ARG A 71 -11.85 -13.05 -12.83
N ALA A 72 -12.90 -13.85 -13.03
CA ALA A 72 -13.49 -14.67 -11.98
C ALA A 72 -12.49 -15.67 -11.38
N ARG A 73 -11.72 -16.38 -12.22
CA ARG A 73 -10.66 -17.30 -11.77
C ARG A 73 -9.55 -16.58 -11.02
N THR A 74 -9.13 -15.42 -11.50
CA THR A 74 -8.07 -14.62 -10.85
C THR A 74 -8.53 -14.10 -9.49
N ALA A 75 -9.76 -13.59 -9.39
CA ALA A 75 -10.36 -13.12 -8.14
C ALA A 75 -10.48 -14.24 -7.10
N ALA A 76 -10.82 -15.47 -7.53
CA ALA A 76 -10.85 -16.63 -6.65
C ALA A 76 -9.46 -16.97 -6.07
N ARG A 77 -8.38 -16.81 -6.85
CA ARG A 77 -7.00 -17.00 -6.39
C ARG A 77 -6.50 -15.87 -5.48
N ALA A 78 -6.95 -14.64 -5.72
CA ALA A 78 -6.54 -13.48 -4.95
C ALA A 78 -7.21 -13.40 -3.56
N ARG A 79 -8.22 -14.24 -3.30
CA ARG A 79 -8.85 -14.34 -1.98
C ARG A 79 -7.95 -15.22 -1.08
N PRO A 80 -7.52 -14.72 0.09
CA PRO A 80 -6.69 -15.48 1.02
C PRO A 80 -7.42 -16.70 1.58
#